data_AF-A0A3R7V4T4-F1
#
_entry.id   AF-A0A3R7V4T4-F1
#
_cell.length_a   1.000
_cell.length_b   1.000
_cell.length_c   1.000
_cell.angle_alpha   90.00
_cell.angle_beta   90.00
_cell.angle_gamma   90.00
#
_symmetry.space_group_name_H-M   'P 1'
#
loop_
_entity.id
_entity.type
_entity.pdbx_description
1 polymer ?
#
loop_
_entity_poly.entity_id
_entity_poly.type
_entity_poly.pdbx_seq_one_letter_code
_entity_poly.pdbx_strand_id
1 'polypeptide(L)'
;MANGKDISDPTSGYDPQDPYANREELFYDFIVHDGAIYKLDWMKEADTIYTRIDETKKNLNQIDLSGSSDVGDSGYYQKKRMNPDAAPAGDASGQNDVFYRYAEILLNYAEAQNEVMGPDATVHEAINKIRNRSGLPDLPQDLDKDQMRDVIHSERKVELCFENKRLWDLKRLKIAEDVLNQRIHNMVIRNSSPSDNSGDWIYSVEEDELDNAVFNSKQYMNPIPQDAMDQNPKLIQNPGD
;
A
#
# COMPACT_ATOMS: atom_id res chain seq x y z
N MET A 1 -13.02 -0.12 -2.76
CA MET A 1 -14.10 -1.05 -2.35
C MET A 1 -14.39 -2.04 -3.47
N ALA A 2 -15.03 -3.18 -3.20
CA ALA A 2 -15.35 -4.21 -4.21
C ALA A 2 -16.20 -3.68 -5.38
N ASN A 3 -17.00 -2.64 -5.13
CA ASN A 3 -17.77 -1.93 -6.15
C ASN A 3 -16.94 -0.92 -6.97
N GLY A 4 -15.62 -0.90 -6.82
CA GLY A 4 -14.72 0.00 -7.54
C GLY A 4 -14.66 1.44 -7.03
N LYS A 5 -15.37 1.79 -5.96
CA LYS A 5 -15.36 3.15 -5.38
C LYS A 5 -14.31 3.30 -4.29
N ASP A 6 -13.81 4.54 -4.14
CA ASP A 6 -12.93 4.92 -3.04
C ASP A 6 -13.69 4.87 -1.71
N ILE A 7 -12.97 4.68 -0.58
CA ILE A 7 -13.58 4.63 0.75
C ILE A 7 -14.21 5.98 1.17
N SER A 8 -13.74 7.08 0.59
CA SER A 8 -14.27 8.42 0.82
C SER A 8 -15.56 8.71 0.04
N ASP A 9 -15.91 7.88 -0.95
CA ASP A 9 -17.19 8.01 -1.64
C ASP A 9 -18.32 7.60 -0.69
N PRO A 10 -19.33 8.47 -0.44
CA PRO A 10 -20.41 8.20 0.52
C PRO A 10 -21.30 7.02 0.10
N THR A 11 -21.22 6.58 -1.15
CA THR A 11 -21.94 5.45 -1.72
C THR A 11 -21.08 4.20 -1.91
N SER A 12 -19.86 4.22 -1.34
CA SER A 12 -18.92 3.10 -1.38
C SER A 12 -19.36 1.92 -0.50
N GLY A 13 -20.14 2.20 0.55
CA GLY A 13 -20.51 1.23 1.58
C GLY A 13 -19.41 0.99 2.62
N TYR A 14 -18.38 1.84 2.68
CA TYR A 14 -17.35 1.79 3.71
C TYR A 14 -17.92 2.14 5.08
N ASP A 15 -17.65 1.30 6.07
CA ASP A 15 -17.93 1.55 7.49
C ASP A 15 -16.59 1.62 8.24
N PRO A 16 -16.26 2.74 8.92
CA PRO A 16 -15.02 2.83 9.69
C PRO A 16 -14.95 1.86 10.88
N GLN A 17 -16.07 1.32 11.36
CA GLN A 17 -16.11 0.29 12.40
C GLN A 17 -16.16 -1.14 11.84
N ASP A 18 -16.28 -1.29 10.51
CA ASP A 18 -16.06 -2.55 9.78
C ASP A 18 -15.21 -2.27 8.51
N PRO A 19 -13.97 -1.77 8.67
CA PRO A 19 -13.21 -1.19 7.57
C PRO A 19 -12.69 -2.23 6.57
N TYR A 20 -12.84 -3.52 6.88
CA TYR A 20 -12.36 -4.63 6.07
C TYR A 20 -13.48 -5.34 5.33
N ALA A 21 -14.75 -4.98 5.54
CA ALA A 21 -15.84 -5.53 4.75
C ALA A 21 -15.85 -4.98 3.33
N ASN A 22 -16.22 -5.83 2.37
CA ASN A 22 -16.48 -5.47 0.97
C ASN A 22 -15.35 -4.68 0.30
N ARG A 23 -14.10 -5.01 0.64
CA ARG A 23 -12.91 -4.46 -0.03
C ARG A 23 -12.70 -5.16 -1.36
N GLU A 24 -11.87 -4.56 -2.21
CA GLU A 24 -11.47 -5.21 -3.47
C GLU A 24 -10.60 -6.44 -3.20
N GLU A 25 -10.58 -7.40 -4.13
CA GLU A 25 -9.87 -8.68 -3.99
C GLU A 25 -8.39 -8.48 -3.61
N LEU A 26 -7.72 -7.52 -4.25
CA LEU A 26 -6.31 -7.21 -4.02
C LEU A 26 -6.00 -6.81 -2.57
N PHE A 27 -6.97 -6.23 -1.84
CA PHE A 27 -6.78 -5.92 -0.42
C PHE A 27 -6.56 -7.20 0.39
N TYR A 28 -7.40 -8.22 0.20
CA TYR A 28 -7.31 -9.49 0.93
C TYR A 28 -6.15 -10.38 0.45
N ASP A 29 -5.72 -10.20 -0.80
CA ASP A 29 -4.55 -10.89 -1.35
C ASP A 29 -3.24 -10.33 -0.80
N PHE A 30 -3.17 -9.01 -0.60
CA PHE A 30 -1.91 -8.31 -0.36
C PHE A 30 -1.70 -7.88 1.09
N ILE A 31 -2.77 -7.74 1.87
CA ILE A 31 -2.75 -7.22 3.24
C ILE A 31 -3.36 -8.25 4.19
N VAL A 32 -2.70 -8.44 5.33
CA VAL A 32 -3.28 -9.11 6.50
C VAL A 32 -3.72 -8.02 7.47
N HIS A 33 -4.94 -8.15 8.00
CA HIS A 33 -5.61 -7.18 8.87
C HIS A 33 -6.19 -7.88 10.11
N ASP A 34 -6.77 -7.13 11.06
CA ASP A 34 -7.43 -7.74 12.23
C ASP A 34 -8.57 -8.67 11.81
N GLY A 35 -8.64 -9.84 12.44
CA GLY A 35 -9.60 -10.89 12.14
C GLY A 35 -9.29 -11.70 10.87
N ALA A 36 -8.24 -11.39 10.12
CA ALA A 36 -7.91 -12.11 8.90
C ALA A 36 -7.53 -13.58 9.19
N ILE A 37 -8.08 -14.50 8.40
CA ILE A 37 -7.63 -15.90 8.37
C ILE A 37 -6.35 -15.96 7.53
N TYR A 38 -5.23 -16.27 8.17
CA TYR A 38 -3.94 -16.42 7.54
C TYR A 38 -3.61 -17.90 7.36
N LYS A 39 -3.51 -18.32 6.09
CA LYS A 39 -3.15 -19.68 5.70
C LYS A 39 -2.33 -19.65 4.42
N LEU A 40 -1.14 -20.24 4.48
CA LEU A 40 -0.33 -20.61 3.31
C LEU A 40 -0.36 -22.13 3.14
N ASP A 41 -0.10 -22.64 1.94
CA ASP A 41 -0.23 -24.07 1.60
C ASP A 41 0.67 -24.97 2.46
N TRP A 42 1.88 -24.52 2.79
CA TRP A 42 2.79 -25.25 3.68
C TRP A 42 2.33 -25.33 5.15
N MET A 43 1.47 -24.42 5.59
CA MET A 43 0.97 -24.42 6.98
C MET A 43 0.04 -25.61 7.19
N LYS A 44 0.06 -26.22 8.38
CA LYS A 44 -0.87 -27.32 8.68
C LYS A 44 -2.28 -26.82 8.95
N GLU A 45 -2.37 -25.77 9.76
CA GLU A 45 -3.63 -25.14 10.17
C GLU A 45 -3.63 -23.68 9.76
N ALA A 46 -4.82 -23.07 9.75
CA ALA A 46 -4.97 -21.63 9.57
C ALA A 46 -4.86 -20.92 10.92
N ASP A 47 -4.25 -19.75 10.91
CA ASP A 47 -4.22 -18.85 12.07
C ASP A 47 -5.20 -17.69 11.86
N THR A 48 -5.74 -17.14 12.94
CA THR A 48 -6.47 -15.88 12.90
C THR A 48 -5.57 -14.79 13.46
N ILE A 49 -5.36 -13.73 12.68
CA ILE A 49 -4.49 -12.63 13.05
C ILE A 49 -5.33 -11.57 13.76
N TYR A 50 -4.97 -11.26 15.00
CA TYR A 50 -5.56 -10.15 15.76
C TYR A 50 -4.48 -9.11 16.02
N THR A 51 -4.68 -7.91 15.48
CA THR A 51 -3.80 -6.75 15.67
C THR A 51 -4.30 -5.84 16.79
N ARG A 52 -5.53 -6.05 17.26
CA ARG A 52 -6.14 -5.33 18.38
C ARG A 52 -5.37 -5.41 19.69
N ILE A 53 -5.45 -4.33 20.45
CA ILE A 53 -4.90 -4.19 21.80
C ILE A 53 -5.85 -4.85 22.79
N ASP A 54 -5.45 -5.99 23.36
CA ASP A 54 -6.27 -6.79 24.27
C ASP A 54 -5.60 -6.90 25.64
N GLU A 55 -6.15 -6.20 26.64
CA GLU A 55 -5.62 -6.20 28.01
C GLU A 55 -5.91 -7.51 28.76
N THR A 56 -6.91 -8.29 28.32
CA THR A 56 -7.29 -9.56 28.94
C THR A 56 -6.48 -10.72 28.41
N LYS A 57 -6.17 -10.71 27.10
CA LYS A 57 -5.46 -11.77 26.40
C LYS A 57 -4.54 -11.15 25.35
N LYS A 58 -3.27 -10.98 25.72
CA LYS A 58 -2.25 -10.51 24.79
C LYS A 58 -2.14 -11.43 23.57
N ASN A 59 -2.26 -10.85 22.39
CA ASN A 59 -2.03 -11.52 21.11
C ASN A 59 -0.59 -11.25 20.66
N LEU A 60 0.10 -12.25 20.12
CA LEU A 60 1.47 -12.08 19.63
C LEU A 60 1.57 -11.17 18.40
N ASN A 61 0.46 -11.00 17.68
CA ASN A 61 0.36 -10.13 16.50
C ASN A 61 -0.27 -8.76 16.82
N GLN A 62 -0.48 -8.46 18.10
CA GLN A 62 -1.02 -7.18 18.55
C GLN A 62 -0.07 -6.06 18.14
N ILE A 63 -0.64 -5.00 17.57
CA ILE A 63 0.05 -3.75 17.20
C ILE A 63 0.97 -3.24 18.32
N ASP A 64 2.18 -2.83 17.97
CA ASP A 64 3.15 -2.24 18.89
C ASP A 64 3.41 -0.77 18.57
N LEU A 65 2.55 0.09 19.11
CA LEU A 65 2.68 1.55 18.97
C LEU A 65 3.93 2.14 19.63
N SER A 66 4.68 1.36 20.42
CA SER A 66 5.91 1.81 21.06
C SER A 66 7.18 1.48 20.28
N GLY A 67 7.07 0.68 19.21
CA GLY A 67 8.21 0.22 18.42
C GLY A 67 9.24 -0.58 19.24
N SER A 68 8.76 -1.29 20.27
CA SER A 68 9.61 -2.00 21.24
C SER A 68 9.93 -3.45 20.85
N SER A 69 9.25 -3.96 19.83
CA SER A 69 9.33 -5.33 19.33
C SER A 69 9.46 -5.37 17.80
N ASP A 70 9.50 -6.58 17.24
CA ASP A 70 9.45 -6.83 15.80
C ASP A 70 8.03 -6.81 15.21
N VAL A 71 7.03 -6.55 16.05
CA VAL A 71 5.64 -6.35 15.62
C VAL A 71 5.46 -4.93 15.08
N GLY A 72 4.69 -4.80 13.98
CA GLY A 72 4.41 -3.51 13.37
C GLY A 72 3.48 -2.61 14.20
N ASP A 73 3.61 -1.32 13.99
CA ASP A 73 2.82 -0.23 14.57
C ASP A 73 1.60 0.15 13.72
N SER A 74 1.51 -0.29 12.47
CA SER A 74 0.43 0.10 11.54
C SER A 74 -0.92 -0.58 11.76
N GLY A 75 -0.95 -1.74 12.43
CA GLY A 75 -2.13 -2.60 12.53
C GLY A 75 -2.38 -3.48 11.29
N TYR A 76 -1.43 -3.53 10.36
CA TYR A 76 -1.47 -4.35 9.14
C TYR A 76 -0.15 -5.10 8.91
N TYR A 77 -0.21 -6.21 8.15
CA TYR A 77 0.98 -6.89 7.64
C TYR A 77 0.93 -7.07 6.12
N GLN A 78 2.10 -7.09 5.50
CA GLN A 78 2.24 -7.41 4.08
C GLN A 78 2.12 -8.93 3.85
N LYS A 79 1.29 -9.32 2.88
CA LYS A 79 1.15 -10.70 2.38
C LYS A 79 1.63 -10.87 0.94
N LYS A 80 1.59 -9.80 0.16
CA LYS A 80 1.97 -9.84 -1.26
C LYS A 80 3.41 -10.33 -1.40
N ARG A 81 3.61 -11.26 -2.35
CA ARG A 81 4.89 -11.95 -2.60
C ARG A 81 5.36 -12.79 -1.42
N MET A 82 4.48 -13.35 -0.61
CA MET A 82 4.83 -14.52 0.21
C MET A 82 4.66 -15.80 -0.61
N ASN A 83 5.61 -16.72 -0.51
CA ASN A 83 5.53 -18.01 -1.18
C ASN A 83 4.53 -18.91 -0.43
N PRO A 84 3.38 -19.29 -1.03
CA PRO A 84 2.41 -20.11 -0.34
C PRO A 84 2.89 -21.55 -0.12
N ASP A 85 3.83 -22.04 -0.94
CA ASP A 85 4.25 -23.44 -0.96
C ASP A 85 5.40 -23.75 0.00
N ALA A 86 6.09 -22.74 0.52
CA ALA A 86 7.33 -22.92 1.27
C ALA A 86 7.29 -22.21 2.63
N ALA A 87 7.63 -22.97 3.67
CA ALA A 87 7.89 -22.40 4.98
C ALA A 87 9.10 -21.45 4.94
N PRO A 88 9.14 -20.40 5.79
CA PRO A 88 10.31 -19.54 5.92
C PRO A 88 11.57 -20.38 6.21
N ALA A 89 12.60 -20.22 5.38
CA ALA A 89 13.81 -21.04 5.43
C ALA A 89 15.04 -20.19 5.78
N GLY A 90 15.12 -19.69 7.02
CA GLY A 90 16.28 -18.92 7.51
C GLY A 90 16.75 -17.86 6.49
N ASP A 91 18.03 -17.94 6.09
CA ASP A 91 18.67 -16.97 5.19
C ASP A 91 18.45 -17.25 3.68
N ALA A 92 17.68 -18.27 3.31
CA ALA A 92 17.44 -18.64 1.91
C ALA A 92 15.96 -18.48 1.55
N SER A 93 15.67 -17.63 0.57
CA SER A 93 14.33 -17.43 0.04
C SER A 93 14.29 -17.70 -1.46
N GLY A 94 13.39 -18.58 -1.89
CA GLY A 94 13.06 -18.81 -3.30
C GLY A 94 12.02 -17.83 -3.84
N GLN A 95 11.76 -16.73 -3.13
CA GLN A 95 10.73 -15.78 -3.51
C GLN A 95 11.05 -15.15 -4.87
N ASN A 96 10.07 -15.16 -5.77
CA ASN A 96 10.22 -14.50 -7.06
C ASN A 96 10.07 -12.98 -6.90
N ASP A 97 11.16 -12.24 -7.15
CA ASP A 97 11.14 -10.78 -7.20
C ASP A 97 10.87 -10.30 -8.63
N VAL A 98 9.66 -9.79 -8.85
CA VAL A 98 9.19 -9.35 -10.16
C VAL A 98 9.58 -7.88 -10.38
N PHE A 99 10.55 -7.65 -11.28
CA PHE A 99 10.98 -6.30 -11.65
C PHE A 99 10.02 -5.60 -12.61
N TYR A 100 9.52 -6.34 -13.59
CA TYR A 100 8.55 -5.88 -14.59
C TYR A 100 7.51 -6.95 -14.85
N ARG A 101 6.26 -6.53 -15.03
CA ARG A 101 5.15 -7.41 -15.38
C ARG A 101 4.15 -6.69 -16.26
N TYR A 102 3.32 -7.47 -16.94
CA TYR A 102 2.45 -6.95 -17.99
C TYR A 102 1.47 -5.87 -17.50
N ALA A 103 0.98 -5.93 -16.26
CA ALA A 103 0.12 -4.87 -15.72
C ALA A 103 0.82 -3.51 -15.66
N GLU A 104 2.12 -3.47 -15.35
CA GLU A 104 2.89 -2.22 -15.39
C GLU A 104 2.98 -1.67 -16.83
N ILE A 105 3.08 -2.53 -17.84
CA ILE A 105 3.08 -2.12 -19.25
C ILE A 105 1.74 -1.49 -19.64
N LEU A 106 0.63 -2.10 -19.21
CA LEU A 106 -0.72 -1.55 -19.42
C LEU A 106 -0.89 -0.19 -18.73
N LEU A 107 -0.43 -0.05 -17.48
CA LEU A 107 -0.48 1.22 -16.73
C LEU A 107 0.39 2.29 -17.39
N ASN A 108 1.61 1.94 -17.81
CA ASN A 108 2.50 2.88 -18.49
C ASN A 108 1.89 3.38 -19.80
N TYR A 109 1.26 2.47 -20.57
CA TYR A 109 0.55 2.83 -21.80
C TYR A 109 -0.64 3.75 -21.51
N ALA A 110 -1.50 3.37 -20.55
CA ALA A 110 -2.68 4.16 -20.19
C ALA A 110 -2.29 5.57 -19.73
N GLU A 111 -1.26 5.70 -18.89
CA GLU A 111 -0.76 6.99 -18.42
C GLU A 111 -0.24 7.84 -19.58
N ALA A 112 0.67 7.30 -20.39
CA ALA A 112 1.25 8.04 -21.51
C ALA A 112 0.20 8.45 -22.55
N GLN A 113 -0.72 7.55 -22.88
CA GLN A 113 -1.78 7.82 -23.86
C GLN A 113 -2.78 8.85 -23.32
N ASN A 114 -3.17 8.77 -22.05
CA ASN A 114 -4.03 9.78 -21.42
C ASN A 114 -3.34 11.16 -21.40
N GLU A 115 -2.03 11.22 -21.14
CA GLU A 115 -1.29 12.47 -21.17
C GLU A 115 -1.19 13.11 -22.55
N VAL A 116 -1.21 12.32 -23.63
CA VAL A 116 -1.12 12.86 -25.00
C VAL A 116 -2.50 13.13 -25.58
N MET A 117 -3.42 12.17 -25.49
CA MET A 117 -4.69 12.16 -26.21
C MET A 117 -5.93 12.27 -25.33
N GLY A 118 -5.80 12.11 -24.00
CA GLY A 118 -6.93 11.92 -23.09
C GLY A 118 -7.42 10.46 -23.06
N PRO A 119 -8.55 10.20 -22.36
CA PRO A 119 -9.05 8.86 -22.08
C PRO A 119 -9.78 8.25 -23.28
N ASP A 120 -9.03 7.92 -24.34
CA ASP A 120 -9.60 7.22 -25.49
C ASP A 120 -9.92 5.75 -25.17
N ALA A 121 -10.53 5.06 -26.14
CA ALA A 121 -10.93 3.66 -25.98
C ALA A 121 -9.78 2.72 -25.56
N THR A 122 -8.54 3.03 -25.96
CA THR A 122 -7.37 2.21 -25.64
C THR A 122 -6.88 2.40 -24.21
N VAL A 123 -7.04 3.62 -23.65
CA VAL A 123 -6.80 3.91 -22.22
C VAL A 123 -7.78 3.11 -21.37
N HIS A 124 -9.08 3.17 -21.72
CA HIS A 124 -10.11 2.38 -21.05
C HIS A 124 -9.84 0.88 -21.14
N GLU A 125 -9.48 0.36 -22.32
CA GLU A 125 -9.16 -1.06 -22.50
C GLU A 125 -7.98 -1.48 -21.61
N ALA A 126 -6.91 -0.68 -21.55
CA ALA A 126 -5.72 -0.99 -20.76
C ALA A 126 -6.01 -1.06 -19.25
N ILE A 127 -6.76 -0.08 -18.72
CA ILE A 127 -7.10 -0.04 -17.29
C ILE A 127 -8.16 -1.09 -16.94
N ASN A 128 -9.18 -1.26 -17.76
CA ASN A 128 -10.22 -2.26 -17.52
C ASN A 128 -9.67 -3.69 -17.56
N LYS A 129 -8.59 -3.99 -18.33
CA LYS A 129 -7.90 -5.28 -18.25
C LYS A 129 -7.31 -5.57 -16.86
N ILE A 130 -6.84 -4.54 -16.16
CA ILE A 130 -6.27 -4.66 -14.81
C ILE A 130 -7.41 -4.85 -13.81
N ARG A 131 -8.43 -3.98 -13.89
CA ARG A 131 -9.60 -3.97 -13.00
C ARG A 131 -10.39 -5.27 -13.07
N ASN A 132 -10.70 -5.74 -14.27
CA ASN A 132 -11.49 -6.96 -14.47
C ASN A 132 -10.78 -8.22 -13.94
N ARG A 133 -9.44 -8.25 -13.95
CA ARG A 133 -8.67 -9.38 -13.41
C ARG A 133 -8.78 -9.45 -11.88
N SER A 134 -9.02 -8.34 -11.18
CA SER A 134 -9.29 -8.30 -9.73
C SER A 134 -10.78 -8.15 -9.39
N GLY A 135 -11.67 -8.48 -10.34
CA GLY A 135 -13.12 -8.45 -10.15
C GLY A 135 -13.74 -7.06 -10.01
N LEU A 136 -13.00 -5.99 -10.30
CA LEU A 136 -13.51 -4.61 -10.25
C LEU A 136 -14.31 -4.27 -11.52
N PRO A 137 -15.36 -3.44 -11.41
CA PRO A 137 -16.14 -3.01 -12.56
C PRO A 137 -15.32 -2.11 -13.49
N ASP A 138 -15.70 -2.09 -14.76
CA ASP A 138 -15.16 -1.15 -15.75
C ASP A 138 -15.36 0.32 -15.32
N LEU A 139 -14.45 1.19 -15.76
CA LEU A 139 -14.53 2.62 -15.51
C LEU A 139 -15.69 3.30 -16.27
N PRO A 140 -16.27 4.38 -15.72
CA PRO A 140 -17.17 5.27 -16.46
C PRO A 140 -16.52 5.77 -17.76
N GLN A 141 -17.30 5.90 -18.83
CA GLN A 141 -16.79 6.28 -20.16
C GLN A 141 -16.65 7.79 -20.35
N ASP A 142 -17.16 8.59 -19.40
CA ASP A 142 -17.25 10.04 -19.46
C ASP A 142 -16.20 10.77 -18.60
N LEU A 143 -15.13 10.06 -18.22
CA LEU A 143 -14.00 10.67 -17.52
C LEU A 143 -13.29 11.67 -18.43
N ASP A 144 -12.93 12.83 -17.87
CA ASP A 144 -11.99 13.73 -18.53
C ASP A 144 -10.53 13.27 -18.32
N LYS A 145 -9.60 13.98 -18.94
CA LYS A 145 -8.16 13.67 -18.89
C LYS A 145 -7.61 13.72 -17.46
N ASP A 146 -8.03 14.67 -16.64
CA ASP A 146 -7.50 14.84 -15.30
C ASP A 146 -8.10 13.80 -14.36
N GLN A 147 -9.40 13.52 -14.47
CA GLN A 147 -10.07 12.43 -13.76
C GLN A 147 -9.46 11.07 -14.10
N MET A 148 -9.21 10.79 -15.39
CA MET A 148 -8.56 9.55 -15.80
C MET A 148 -7.12 9.47 -15.27
N ARG A 149 -6.37 10.57 -15.22
CA ARG A 149 -5.03 10.58 -14.62
C ARG A 149 -5.07 10.15 -13.16
N ASP A 150 -6.00 10.69 -12.39
CA ASP A 150 -6.16 10.34 -10.97
C ASP A 150 -6.52 8.87 -10.79
N VAL A 151 -7.41 8.34 -11.65
CA VAL A 151 -7.75 6.91 -11.68
C VAL A 151 -6.52 6.06 -12.00
N ILE A 152 -5.77 6.38 -13.07
CA ILE A 152 -4.56 5.64 -13.46
C ILE A 152 -3.53 5.64 -12.33
N HIS A 153 -3.31 6.78 -11.66
CA HIS A 153 -2.39 6.87 -10.53
C HIS A 153 -2.86 6.05 -9.33
N SER A 154 -4.17 6.00 -9.07
CA SER A 154 -4.75 5.19 -8.00
C SER A 154 -4.62 3.69 -8.30
N GLU A 155 -5.00 3.26 -9.51
CA GLU A 155 -4.83 1.89 -10.00
C GLU A 155 -3.37 1.44 -9.92
N ARG A 156 -2.44 2.29 -10.36
CA ARG A 156 -1.01 2.00 -10.29
C ARG A 156 -0.52 1.82 -8.87
N LYS A 157 -0.99 2.65 -7.93
CA LYS A 157 -0.65 2.58 -6.50
C LYS A 157 -1.08 1.24 -5.88
N VAL A 158 -2.30 0.79 -6.18
CA VAL A 158 -2.84 -0.47 -5.65
C VAL A 158 -2.21 -1.67 -6.33
N GLU A 159 -2.23 -1.69 -7.67
CA GLU A 159 -1.73 -2.80 -8.48
C GLU A 159 -0.25 -3.10 -8.19
N LEU A 160 0.58 -2.06 -8.08
CA LEU A 160 2.04 -2.18 -7.89
C LEU A 160 2.49 -1.95 -6.44
N CYS A 161 1.59 -2.06 -5.46
CA CYS A 161 1.96 -1.96 -4.05
C CYS A 161 3.02 -3.02 -3.68
N PHE A 162 4.00 -2.66 -2.85
CA PHE A 162 5.13 -3.52 -2.46
C PHE A 162 6.03 -4.00 -3.61
N GLU A 163 6.00 -3.35 -4.77
CA GLU A 163 6.82 -3.70 -5.95
C GLU A 163 7.90 -2.66 -6.28
N ASN A 164 8.33 -1.88 -5.29
CA ASN A 164 9.36 -0.84 -5.44
C ASN A 164 9.04 0.23 -6.50
N LYS A 165 7.75 0.58 -6.69
CA LYS A 165 7.32 1.59 -7.68
C LYS A 165 6.93 2.93 -7.06
N ARG A 166 6.26 2.91 -5.90
CA ARG A 166 5.61 4.10 -5.32
C ARG A 166 6.55 5.29 -5.14
N LEU A 167 7.74 5.10 -4.58
CA LEU A 167 8.69 6.21 -4.39
C LEU A 167 9.07 6.85 -5.73
N TRP A 168 9.35 6.06 -6.75
CA TRP A 168 9.71 6.56 -8.08
C TRP A 168 8.54 7.27 -8.77
N ASP A 169 7.32 6.75 -8.59
CA ASP A 169 6.11 7.40 -9.09
C ASP A 169 5.90 8.78 -8.42
N LEU A 170 6.06 8.87 -7.10
CA LEU A 170 5.97 10.15 -6.39
C LEU A 170 7.04 11.14 -6.86
N LYS A 171 8.28 10.68 -7.06
CA LYS A 171 9.39 11.51 -7.51
C LYS A 171 9.19 12.04 -8.92
N ARG A 172 8.82 11.18 -9.88
CA ARG A 172 8.64 11.59 -11.29
C ARG A 172 7.43 12.49 -11.49
N LEU A 173 6.39 12.32 -10.67
CA LEU A 173 5.19 13.17 -10.65
C LEU A 173 5.41 14.48 -9.87
N LYS A 174 6.55 14.63 -9.18
CA LYS A 174 6.89 15.78 -8.32
C LYS A 174 5.89 16.05 -7.20
N ILE A 175 5.32 14.98 -6.64
CA ILE A 175 4.39 15.03 -5.50
C ILE A 175 4.96 14.32 -4.26
N ALA A 176 6.25 13.96 -4.28
CA ALA A 176 6.89 13.28 -3.17
C ALA A 176 6.92 14.15 -1.91
N GLU A 177 7.22 15.44 -2.05
CA GLU A 177 7.21 16.40 -0.94
C GLU A 177 5.81 16.60 -0.36
N ASP A 178 4.77 16.61 -1.21
CA ASP A 178 3.38 16.75 -0.74
C ASP A 178 2.93 15.49 0.01
N VAL A 179 3.23 14.30 -0.54
CA VAL A 179 2.71 13.02 -0.04
C VAL A 179 3.54 12.48 1.14
N LEU A 180 4.87 12.54 1.07
CA LEU A 180 5.76 11.93 2.07
C LEU A 180 5.99 12.82 3.31
N ASN A 181 5.43 14.03 3.33
CA ASN A 181 5.39 14.89 4.53
C ASN A 181 4.00 14.90 5.20
N GLN A 182 3.04 14.11 4.71
CA GLN A 182 1.79 13.88 5.45
C GLN A 182 2.03 12.89 6.58
N ARG A 183 1.32 13.07 7.69
CA ARG A 183 1.31 12.09 8.78
C ARG A 183 0.78 10.76 8.28
N ILE A 184 1.54 9.70 8.52
CA ILE A 184 1.02 8.33 8.36
C ILE A 184 0.15 7.99 9.57
N HIS A 185 -0.72 7.01 9.37
CA HIS A 185 -1.72 6.63 10.37
C HIS A 185 -1.73 5.12 10.56
N ASN A 186 -2.04 4.73 11.79
CA ASN A 186 -2.17 3.36 12.26
C ASN A 186 -3.66 3.02 12.39
N MET A 187 -4.02 1.76 12.11
CA MET A 187 -5.34 1.23 12.49
C MET A 187 -5.23 0.62 13.88
N VAL A 188 -5.76 1.32 14.87
CA VAL A 188 -5.71 0.90 16.27
C VAL A 188 -7.08 0.39 16.69
N ILE A 189 -7.10 -0.76 17.35
CA ILE A 189 -8.34 -1.41 17.75
C ILE A 189 -8.29 -1.68 19.25
N ARG A 190 -9.27 -1.14 19.99
CA ARG A 190 -9.38 -1.30 21.45
C ARG A 190 -10.79 -1.70 21.83
N ASN A 191 -10.93 -2.49 22.89
CA ASN A 191 -12.25 -2.80 23.43
C ASN A 191 -12.78 -1.58 24.22
N SER A 192 -14.08 -1.28 24.13
CA SER A 192 -14.68 -0.20 24.93
C SER A 192 -14.78 -0.52 26.43
N SER A 193 -14.57 -1.79 26.81
CA SER A 193 -14.37 -2.27 28.19
C SER A 193 -13.09 -3.14 28.28
N PRO A 194 -11.89 -2.52 28.29
CA PRO A 194 -10.62 -3.25 28.18
C PRO A 194 -10.36 -4.28 29.27
N SER A 195 -10.90 -4.06 30.48
CA SER A 195 -10.61 -4.93 31.64
C SER A 195 -11.20 -6.33 31.53
N ASP A 196 -12.26 -6.51 30.75
CA ASP A 196 -12.99 -7.78 30.65
C ASP A 196 -13.50 -8.13 29.23
N ASN A 197 -13.23 -7.27 28.25
CA ASN A 197 -13.71 -7.39 26.87
C ASN A 197 -15.24 -7.56 26.75
N SER A 198 -16.02 -7.03 27.71
CA SER A 198 -17.49 -7.07 27.66
C SER A 198 -18.09 -6.07 26.67
N GLY A 199 -17.30 -5.11 26.21
CA GLY A 199 -17.70 -4.09 25.24
C GLY A 199 -17.39 -4.46 23.80
N ASP A 200 -17.60 -3.50 22.91
CA ASP A 200 -17.33 -3.63 21.47
C ASP A 200 -15.86 -3.32 21.16
N TRP A 201 -15.34 -3.96 20.11
CA TRP A 201 -14.06 -3.58 19.51
C TRP A 201 -14.25 -2.33 18.65
N ILE A 202 -13.56 -1.25 19.03
CA ILE A 202 -13.62 0.04 18.35
C ILE A 202 -12.40 0.19 17.46
N TYR A 203 -12.63 0.48 16.19
CA TYR A 203 -11.60 0.72 15.19
C TYR A 203 -11.34 2.22 15.08
N SER A 204 -10.10 2.65 15.29
CA SER A 204 -9.67 4.05 15.19
C SER A 204 -8.49 4.20 14.24
N VAL A 205 -8.53 5.26 13.44
CA VAL A 205 -7.37 5.72 12.67
C VAL A 205 -6.65 6.74 13.53
N GLU A 206 -5.44 6.42 13.98
CA GLU A 206 -4.62 7.26 14.85
C GLU A 206 -3.35 7.68 14.11
N GLU A 207 -2.88 8.91 14.30
CA GLU A 207 -1.58 9.33 13.75
C GLU A 207 -0.45 8.46 14.32
N ASP A 208 0.53 8.13 13.49
CA ASP A 208 1.71 7.42 13.96
C ASP A 208 2.68 8.40 14.64
N GLU A 209 2.85 8.21 15.95
CA GLU A 209 3.74 9.03 16.78
C GLU A 209 5.23 8.70 16.58
N LEU A 210 5.54 7.55 15.97
CA LEU A 210 6.92 7.15 15.68
C LEU A 210 7.44 7.77 14.38
N ASP A 211 6.54 8.16 13.47
CA ASP A 211 6.91 8.75 12.19
C ASP A 211 7.37 10.20 12.32
N ASN A 212 8.66 10.39 12.04
CA ASN A 212 9.32 11.69 11.96
C ASN A 212 10.01 11.90 10.60
N ALA A 213 9.63 11.12 9.59
CA ALA A 213 10.21 11.24 8.26
C ALA A 213 9.87 12.61 7.65
N VAL A 214 10.87 13.21 6.99
CA VAL A 214 10.70 14.44 6.23
C VAL A 214 11.33 14.24 4.85
N PHE A 215 10.58 14.62 3.82
CA PHE A 215 11.02 14.66 2.45
C PHE A 215 11.26 16.11 2.01
N ASN A 216 12.49 16.44 1.69
CA ASN A 216 12.92 17.74 1.20
C ASN A 216 13.17 17.71 -0.32
N SER A 217 13.10 18.86 -0.96
CA SER A 217 13.33 19.02 -2.40
C SER A 217 14.66 18.42 -2.91
N LYS A 218 15.73 18.43 -2.12
CA LYS A 218 17.00 17.79 -2.50
C LYS A 218 16.90 16.26 -2.66
N GLN A 219 15.98 15.62 -1.93
CA GLN A 219 15.78 14.16 -1.97
C GLN A 219 15.09 13.68 -3.26
N TYR A 220 14.70 14.59 -4.17
CA TYR A 220 14.32 14.23 -5.54
C TYR A 220 15.50 13.60 -6.31
N MET A 221 16.75 13.87 -5.92
CA MET A 221 17.95 13.22 -6.45
C MET A 221 18.72 12.54 -5.32
N ASN A 222 19.42 11.45 -5.62
CA ASN A 222 20.33 10.86 -4.65
C ASN A 222 21.64 11.67 -4.66
N PRO A 223 22.30 11.88 -3.50
CA PRO A 223 23.56 12.59 -3.47
C PRO A 223 24.62 11.83 -4.29
N ILE A 224 25.46 12.57 -5.01
CA ILE A 224 26.69 12.00 -5.56
C ILE A 224 27.62 11.68 -4.38
N PRO A 225 28.13 10.44 -4.26
CA PRO A 225 29.06 10.07 -3.19
C PRO A 225 30.27 11.02 -3.12
N GLN A 226 30.63 11.44 -1.91
CA GLN A 226 31.69 12.44 -1.69
C GLN A 226 33.06 11.96 -2.23
N ASP A 227 33.36 10.68 -2.05
CA ASP A 227 34.56 10.03 -2.56
C ASP A 227 34.64 10.05 -4.09
N ALA A 228 33.51 9.91 -4.79
CA ALA A 228 33.46 10.06 -6.24
C ALA A 228 33.78 11.51 -6.66
N MET A 229 33.26 12.51 -5.95
CA MET A 229 33.55 13.93 -6.22
C MET A 229 35.02 14.28 -5.94
N ASP A 230 35.58 13.77 -4.85
CA ASP A 230 37.00 13.99 -4.49
C ASP A 230 37.95 13.42 -5.55
N GLN A 231 37.58 12.29 -6.17
CA GLN A 231 38.35 11.66 -7.25
C GLN A 231 38.18 12.34 -8.60
N ASN A 232 37.05 13.01 -8.85
CA ASN A 232 36.75 13.64 -10.12
C ASN A 232 36.23 15.07 -9.91
N PRO A 233 37.11 16.09 -9.98
CA PRO A 233 36.72 17.49 -9.75
C PRO A 233 35.78 18.07 -10.83
N LYS A 234 35.44 17.30 -11.86
CA LYS A 234 34.40 17.67 -12.84
C LYS A 234 32.99 17.24 -12.41
N LEU A 235 32.86 16.40 -11.39
CA LEU A 235 31.57 16.06 -10.82
C LEU A 235 31.08 17.24 -9.97
N ILE A 236 29.85 17.67 -10.26
CA ILE A 236 29.16 18.72 -9.53
C ILE A 236 27.99 18.05 -8.81
N GLN A 237 27.82 18.38 -7.53
CA GLN A 237 26.74 17.82 -6.72
C GLN A 237 25.36 18.13 -7.30
N ASN A 238 24.40 17.26 -7.02
CA ASN A 238 22.99 17.50 -7.32
C ASN A 238 22.45 18.71 -6.55
N PRO A 239 21.41 19.39 -7.06
CA PRO A 239 20.89 20.59 -6.41
C PRO A 239 20.41 20.35 -4.97
N GLY A 240 20.84 21.20 -4.04
CA GLY A 240 20.40 21.21 -2.64
C GLY A 240 21.27 20.45 -1.64
N ASP A 241 22.37 19.85 -2.08
CA ASP A 241 23.40 19.20 -1.25
C ASP A 241 24.74 19.97 -1.28
#